data_AF-E6UHM5-F1
#
_entry.id   AF-E6UHM5-F1
#
_cell.length_a   1.000
_cell.length_b   1.000
_cell.length_c   1.000
_cell.angle_alpha   90.00
_cell.angle_beta   90.00
_cell.angle_gamma   90.00
#
_symmetry.space_group_name_H-M   'P 1'
#
loop_
_entity.id
_entity.type
_entity.pdbx_description
1 polymer ?
#
loop_
_entity_poly.entity_id
_entity_poly.type
_entity_poly.pdbx_seq_one_letter_code
_entity_poly.pdbx_strand_id
1 'polypeptide(L)'
;MNRNELMMKHPSVEPDCFRRGKLRIHAEKSDELKGITEIYMKALDEIGAWDLATKSLKESKVRIVSFKYNGTIASMHAISKLRFPARYTVRTEWDI
;
A
#
# COMPACT_ATOMS: atom_id res chain seq x y z
N MET A 1 19.93 -32.89 -9.42
CA MET A 1 19.03 -32.02 -10.23
C MET A 1 18.53 -30.90 -9.32
N ASN A 2 18.92 -29.66 -9.62
CA ASN A 2 18.84 -28.51 -8.72
C ASN A 2 17.59 -27.67 -9.03
N ARG A 3 16.84 -27.29 -8.00
CA ARG A 3 15.49 -26.69 -8.03
C ARG A 3 15.45 -25.19 -8.46
N ASN A 4 16.38 -24.75 -9.32
CA ASN A 4 16.64 -23.32 -9.56
C ASN A 4 16.32 -22.82 -10.98
N GLU A 5 15.41 -23.47 -11.72
CA GLU A 5 15.13 -23.10 -13.12
C GLU A 5 13.79 -22.42 -13.39
N LEU A 6 13.14 -21.82 -12.39
CA LEU A 6 11.87 -21.10 -12.60
C LEU A 6 11.83 -19.75 -11.87
N MET A 7 12.94 -19.00 -11.90
CA MET A 7 12.85 -17.55 -11.78
C MET A 7 12.70 -16.98 -13.19
N MET A 8 11.45 -16.93 -13.67
CA MET A 8 11.13 -16.12 -14.82
C MET A 8 11.59 -14.69 -14.55
N LYS A 9 12.36 -14.16 -15.50
CA LYS A 9 12.86 -12.79 -15.57
C LYS A 9 11.71 -11.80 -15.31
N HIS A 10 11.50 -11.42 -14.06
CA HIS A 10 10.94 -10.09 -13.78
C HIS A 10 11.99 -9.09 -14.28
N PRO A 11 11.61 -8.09 -15.09
CA PRO A 11 12.55 -7.05 -15.52
C PRO A 11 13.21 -6.48 -14.26
N SER A 12 14.53 -6.54 -14.23
CA SER A 12 15.37 -6.02 -13.15
C SER A 12 14.97 -4.57 -12.87
N VAL A 13 14.20 -4.36 -11.80
CA VAL A 13 13.94 -3.00 -11.32
C VAL A 13 15.22 -2.56 -10.64
N GLU A 14 15.86 -1.53 -11.17
CA GLU A 14 17.08 -0.97 -10.60
C GLU A 14 16.88 -0.68 -9.11
N PRO A 15 17.86 -1.01 -8.24
CA PRO A 15 17.77 -0.76 -6.81
C PRO A 15 17.62 0.73 -6.44
N ASP A 16 17.84 1.67 -7.37
CA ASP A 16 17.61 3.11 -7.16
C ASP A 16 16.22 3.61 -7.59
N CYS A 17 15.34 2.74 -8.11
CA CYS A 17 13.99 3.12 -8.58
C CYS A 17 12.88 2.95 -7.53
N PHE A 18 13.21 3.01 -6.24
CA PHE A 18 12.21 2.90 -5.18
C PHE A 18 11.31 4.13 -5.14
N ARG A 19 10.01 3.91 -5.31
CA ARG A 19 9.00 4.97 -5.18
C ARG A 19 8.48 5.02 -3.76
N ARG A 20 8.25 6.22 -3.25
CA ARG A 20 7.62 6.43 -1.94
C ARG A 20 6.13 6.67 -2.16
N GLY A 21 5.31 5.81 -1.56
CA GLY A 21 3.86 5.90 -1.58
C GLY A 21 3.30 6.40 -0.26
N LYS A 22 2.21 7.17 -0.33
CA LYS A 22 1.39 7.53 0.83
C LYS A 22 -0.06 7.16 0.55
N LEU A 23 -0.63 6.30 1.38
CA LEU A 23 -2.04 5.94 1.34
C LEU A 23 -2.77 6.67 2.46
N ARG A 24 -3.73 7.52 2.10
CA ARG A 24 -4.62 8.22 3.03
C ARG A 24 -5.94 7.47 3.10
N ILE A 25 -6.26 6.92 4.26
CA ILE A 25 -7.46 6.14 4.52
C ILE A 25 -8.35 6.99 5.43
N HIS A 26 -9.59 7.25 4.99
CA HIS A 26 -10.61 7.94 5.78
C HIS A 26 -11.77 7.01 6.11
N ALA A 27 -12.21 7.02 7.37
CA ALA A 27 -13.37 6.26 7.84
C ALA A 27 -14.07 6.98 9.00
N GLU A 28 -15.41 6.99 9.01
CA GLU A 28 -16.17 7.78 9.98
C GLU A 28 -16.03 7.33 11.44
N LYS A 29 -15.67 6.06 11.67
CA LYS A 29 -15.47 5.43 12.97
C LYS A 29 -14.02 4.98 13.16
N SER A 30 -13.48 5.16 14.36
CA SER A 30 -12.08 4.84 14.68
C SER A 30 -11.77 3.35 14.57
N ASP A 31 -12.69 2.48 15.00
CA ASP A 31 -12.51 1.01 14.94
C ASP A 31 -12.45 0.51 13.50
N GLU A 32 -13.30 1.08 12.63
CA GLU A 32 -13.33 0.78 11.20
C GLU A 32 -12.07 1.30 10.50
N LEU A 33 -11.59 2.49 10.90
CA LEU A 33 -10.34 3.05 10.41
C LEU A 33 -9.15 2.15 10.71
N LYS A 34 -9.11 1.54 11.91
CA LYS A 34 -8.06 0.59 12.28
C LYS A 34 -8.11 -0.66 11.40
N GLY A 35 -9.27 -1.32 11.31
CA GLY A 35 -9.41 -2.56 10.54
C GLY A 35 -9.10 -2.38 9.05
N ILE A 36 -9.55 -1.29 8.44
CA ILE A 36 -9.26 -1.01 7.02
C ILE A 36 -7.76 -0.73 6.83
N THR A 37 -7.13 0.01 7.74
CA THR A 37 -5.69 0.26 7.67
C THR A 37 -4.89 -1.05 7.68
N GLU A 38 -5.28 -2.01 8.52
CA GLU A 38 -4.64 -3.33 8.58
C GLU A 38 -4.81 -4.12 7.27
N ILE A 39 -6.00 -4.09 6.66
CA ILE A 39 -6.26 -4.72 5.35
C ILE A 39 -5.34 -4.14 4.27
N TYR A 40 -5.21 -2.81 4.23
CA TYR A 40 -4.34 -2.15 3.27
C TYR A 40 -2.86 -2.44 3.51
N MET A 41 -2.41 -2.46 4.76
CA MET A 41 -1.03 -2.83 5.09
C MET A 41 -0.72 -4.26 4.64
N LYS A 42 -1.64 -5.20 4.87
CA LYS A 42 -1.48 -6.57 4.41
C LYS A 42 -1.42 -6.68 2.89
N ALA A 43 -2.34 -6.00 2.19
CA ALA A 43 -2.33 -5.99 0.73
C ALA A 43 -1.03 -5.37 0.16
N LEU A 44 -0.50 -4.33 0.81
CA LEU A 44 0.77 -3.71 0.45
C LEU A 44 1.95 -4.66 0.65
N ASP A 45 1.98 -5.37 1.77
CA ASP A 45 2.99 -6.39 2.08
C ASP A 45 2.96 -7.54 1.06
N GLU A 46 1.76 -8.06 0.74
CA GLU A 46 1.57 -9.13 -0.24
C GLU A 46 2.03 -8.79 -1.66
N ILE A 47 2.00 -7.50 -2.04
CA ILE A 47 2.51 -7.05 -3.35
C ILE A 47 4.00 -6.69 -3.32
N GLY A 48 4.67 -6.77 -2.16
CA GLY A 48 6.09 -6.49 -1.99
C GLY A 48 6.44 -5.05 -1.59
N ALA A 49 5.53 -4.30 -0.95
CA ALA A 49 5.89 -3.04 -0.31
C ALA A 49 6.65 -3.27 1.00
N TRP A 50 7.51 -2.32 1.38
CA TRP A 50 8.28 -2.37 2.64
C TRP A 50 8.35 -1.00 3.31
N ASP A 51 8.99 -0.93 4.48
CA ASP A 51 9.01 0.26 5.36
C ASP A 51 7.59 0.79 5.66
N LEU A 52 6.65 -0.12 5.88
CA LEU A 52 5.24 0.19 6.18
C LEU A 52 5.14 0.90 7.53
N ALA A 53 4.88 2.21 7.48
CA ALA A 53 4.71 3.05 8.67
C ALA A 53 3.32 3.69 8.67
N THR A 54 2.66 3.70 9.83
CA THR A 54 1.36 4.35 9.99
C THR A 54 1.46 5.62 10.82
N LYS A 55 0.74 6.66 10.40
CA LYS A 55 0.58 7.90 11.15
C LYS A 55 -0.91 8.19 11.30
N SER A 56 -1.37 8.38 12.53
CA SER A 56 -2.72 8.88 12.81
C SER A 56 -2.69 10.39 12.86
N LEU A 57 -3.60 11.05 12.15
CA LEU A 57 -3.88 12.46 12.37
C LEU A 57 -4.92 12.52 13.50
N LYS A 58 -4.50 12.77 14.75
CA LYS A 58 -5.34 12.58 15.95
C LYS A 58 -6.65 13.42 15.97
N GLU A 59 -6.77 14.42 15.10
CA GLU A 59 -7.97 15.27 14.95
C GLU A 59 -8.74 15.01 13.65
N SER A 60 -8.20 14.17 12.77
CA SER A 60 -8.81 13.84 11.49
C SER A 60 -9.16 12.36 11.51
N LYS A 61 -10.32 11.97 10.98
CA LYS A 61 -10.74 10.57 10.85
C LYS A 61 -9.93 9.82 9.76
N VAL A 62 -8.61 10.04 9.77
CA VAL A 62 -7.66 9.75 8.70
C VAL A 62 -6.43 9.06 9.29
N ARG A 63 -6.05 7.95 8.67
CA ARG A 63 -4.75 7.31 8.85
C ARG A 63 -3.95 7.40 7.56
N ILE A 64 -2.65 7.63 7.71
CA ILE A 64 -1.71 7.67 6.60
C ILE A 64 -0.79 6.47 6.72
N VAL A 65 -0.74 5.63 5.69
CA VAL A 65 0.26 4.56 5.54
C VAL A 65 1.33 5.04 4.58
N SER A 66 2.56 5.15 5.04
CA SER A 66 3.74 5.44 4.20
C SER A 66 4.50 4.15 3.95
N PHE A 67 5.04 4.00 2.74
CA PHE A 67 5.79 2.80 2.36
C PHE A 67 6.68 3.07 1.15
N LYS A 68 7.61 2.16 0.91
CA LYS A 68 8.41 2.08 -0.30
C LYS A 68 7.93 0.91 -1.16
N TYR A 69 7.97 1.09 -2.47
CA TYR A 69 7.52 0.07 -3.42
C TYR A 69 8.36 0.15 -4.71
N ASN A 70 8.78 -1.01 -5.23
CA ASN A 70 9.56 -1.13 -6.47
C ASN A 70 8.73 -1.63 -7.68
N GLY A 71 7.41 -1.74 -7.54
CA GLY A 71 6.55 -2.15 -8.64
C GLY A 71 5.90 -1.00 -9.40
N THR A 72 4.95 -1.35 -10.28
CA THR A 72 4.26 -0.36 -11.12
C THR A 72 3.25 0.47 -10.33
N ILE A 73 3.02 1.72 -10.74
CA ILE A 73 1.92 2.55 -10.20
C ILE A 73 0.57 1.82 -10.30
N ALA A 74 0.38 0.97 -11.33
CA ALA A 74 -0.86 0.25 -11.58
C ALA A 74 -1.22 -0.76 -10.46
N SER A 75 -0.27 -1.56 -9.98
CA SER A 75 -0.51 -2.53 -8.89
C SER A 75 -0.96 -1.83 -7.61
N MET A 76 -0.34 -0.70 -7.34
CA MET A 76 -0.66 0.18 -6.21
C MET A 76 -2.01 0.90 -6.37
N HIS A 77 -2.35 1.33 -7.58
CA HIS A 77 -3.65 1.91 -7.87
C HIS A 77 -4.77 0.87 -7.76
N ALA A 78 -4.50 -0.40 -8.06
CA ALA A 78 -5.42 -1.50 -7.80
C ALA A 78 -5.71 -1.65 -6.29
N ILE A 79 -4.69 -1.54 -5.43
CA ILE A 79 -4.88 -1.50 -3.97
C ILE A 79 -5.79 -0.34 -3.57
N SER A 80 -5.57 0.87 -4.11
CA SER A 80 -6.43 2.03 -3.81
C SER A 80 -7.92 1.82 -4.12
N LYS A 81 -8.24 0.87 -5.02
CA LYS A 81 -9.59 0.52 -5.45
C LYS A 81 -10.18 -0.69 -4.74
N LEU A 82 -9.52 -1.23 -3.71
CA LEU A 82 -10.12 -2.26 -2.86
C LEU A 82 -11.50 -1.78 -2.39
N ARG A 83 -12.53 -2.59 -2.68
CA ARG A 83 -13.92 -2.19 -2.44
C ARG A 83 -14.26 -2.40 -0.98
N PHE A 84 -14.58 -1.31 -0.29
CA PHE A 84 -15.21 -1.30 1.01
C PHE A 84 -16.61 -0.67 0.89
N PRO A 85 -17.52 -0.91 1.86
CA PRO A 85 -18.82 -0.23 1.91
C PRO A 85 -18.73 1.29 1.67
N ALA A 86 -19.76 1.93 1.10
CA ALA A 86 -19.73 3.32 0.62
C ALA A 86 -19.39 4.43 1.65
N ARG A 87 -19.18 4.08 2.93
CA ARG A 87 -18.82 4.99 4.04
C ARG A 87 -17.31 5.24 4.19
N TYR A 88 -16.51 4.78 3.22
CA TYR A 88 -15.06 4.89 3.25
C TYR A 88 -14.53 5.62 2.03
N THR A 89 -13.48 6.39 2.22
CA THR A 89 -12.76 7.02 1.12
C THR A 89 -11.28 6.74 1.30
N VAL A 90 -10.68 6.13 0.28
CA VAL A 90 -9.25 5.88 0.26
C VAL A 90 -8.65 6.64 -0.91
N ARG A 91 -7.59 7.40 -0.61
CA ARG A 91 -6.87 8.19 -1.60
C ARG A 91 -5.39 7.83 -1.52
N THR A 92 -4.79 7.49 -2.65
CA THR A 92 -3.35 7.26 -2.75
C THR A 92 -2.69 8.49 -3.34
N GLU A 93 -1.60 8.93 -2.73
CA GLU A 93 -0.74 10.00 -3.19
C GLU A 93 0.69 9.47 -3.36
N TRP A 94 1.40 10.03 -4.35
CA TRP A 94 2.75 9.61 -4.71
C TRP A 94 3.73 10.75 -4.54
N ASP A 95 4.88 10.42 -3.96
CA ASP A 95 6.10 11.23 -4.01
C ASP A 95 6.96 10.54 -5.08
N ILE A 96 6.91 11.05 -6.32
CA ILE A 96 7.69 10.55 -7.46
C ILE A 96 8.92 11.43 -7.60
#